data_AF-A6ETD4-F1
#
_entry.id   AF-A6ETD4-F1
#
_cell.length_a   1.000
_cell.length_b   1.000
_cell.length_c   1.000
_cell.angle_alpha   90.00
_cell.angle_beta   90.00
_cell.angle_gamma   90.00
#
_symmetry.space_group_name_H-M   'P 1'
#
loop_
_entity.id
_entity.type
_entity.pdbx_description
1 polymer ?
#
loop_
_entity_poly.entity_id
_entity_poly.type
_entity_poly.pdbx_seq_one_letter_code
_entity_poly.pdbx_strand_id
1 'polypeptide(L)'
;MYKNLIIIILSLLFSSEIVKAQELIYLDENNIQIPKDVFDVLSNNRFKTVLTYNTENQTIKKMVPYLKFGKLSSEKLAQVKSILNHDSITYFDNNRAALIIYRQKSKSVKPIDSSDKKQYKTNNKKIKSLIKFDKNSYVFTNENLIKKKYANRISKYADKSVKCKERLATELPLDFAMFNKNSGGEHYFYPKGFWQKDHTGIIEKEFFKYLRHYYAVLIKPNGEFVLLNRPINKDIFNTLVTSTTWHALKKDWDEALLNDEEVGIYRNIIINRYPEECS
;
A
#
# COMPACT_ATOMS: atom_id res chain seq x y z
N MET A 1 43.48 -3.26 -48.65
CA MET A 1 42.81 -2.37 -47.67
C MET A 1 41.31 -2.63 -47.51
N TYR A 2 40.56 -2.98 -48.56
CA TYR A 2 39.10 -3.19 -48.47
C TYR A 2 38.64 -4.40 -47.63
N LYS A 3 39.43 -5.49 -47.54
CA LYS A 3 39.08 -6.68 -46.73
C LYS A 3 38.94 -6.38 -45.24
N ASN A 4 39.83 -5.55 -44.69
CA ASN A 4 39.79 -5.18 -43.26
C ASN A 4 38.62 -4.23 -42.98
N LEU A 5 38.26 -3.39 -43.95
CA LEU A 5 37.09 -2.50 -43.85
C LEU A 5 35.78 -3.29 -43.79
N ILE A 6 35.65 -4.34 -44.63
CA ILE A 6 34.49 -5.22 -44.65
C ILE A 6 34.31 -5.95 -43.31
N ILE A 7 35.40 -6.47 -42.73
CA ILE A 7 35.37 -7.16 -41.42
C ILE A 7 34.93 -6.22 -40.29
N ILE A 8 35.40 -4.96 -40.31
CA ILE A 8 35.01 -3.96 -39.32
C ILE A 8 33.53 -3.57 -39.47
N ILE A 9 33.03 -3.43 -40.70
CA ILE A 9 31.61 -3.14 -40.96
C ILE A 9 30.73 -4.33 -40.54
N LEU A 10 31.14 -5.57 -40.82
CA LEU A 10 30.43 -6.77 -40.37
C LEU A 10 30.43 -6.87 -38.83
N SER A 11 31.55 -6.58 -38.16
CA SER A 11 31.59 -6.62 -36.69
C SER A 11 30.72 -5.53 -36.06
N LEU A 12 30.61 -4.34 -36.68
CA LEU A 12 29.71 -3.26 -36.28
C LEU A 12 28.22 -3.60 -36.50
N LEU A 13 27.89 -4.39 -37.52
CA LEU A 13 26.52 -4.84 -37.77
C LEU A 13 26.08 -5.92 -36.78
N PHE A 14 27.00 -6.81 -36.38
CA PHE A 14 26.75 -7.85 -35.38
C PHE A 14 26.94 -7.39 -33.93
N SER A 15 27.55 -6.22 -33.68
CA SER A 15 27.65 -5.58 -32.37
C SER A 15 26.50 -4.63 -32.07
N SER A 16 25.43 -4.65 -32.88
CA SER A 16 24.14 -4.13 -32.43
C SER A 16 23.73 -4.92 -31.20
N GLU A 17 24.06 -4.35 -30.03
CA GLU A 17 23.54 -4.83 -28.76
C GLU A 17 22.06 -5.06 -28.97
N ILE A 18 21.65 -6.31 -28.83
CA ILE A 18 20.24 -6.67 -28.72
C ILE A 18 19.80 -5.97 -27.45
N VAL A 19 19.38 -4.70 -27.58
CA VAL A 19 18.62 -3.99 -26.59
C VAL A 19 17.37 -4.84 -26.47
N LYS A 20 17.39 -5.79 -25.53
CA LYS A 20 16.23 -6.61 -25.23
C LYS A 20 15.15 -5.63 -24.80
N ALA A 21 14.25 -5.33 -25.73
CA ALA A 21 13.08 -4.54 -25.45
C ALA A 21 12.40 -5.21 -24.25
N GLN A 22 12.18 -4.45 -23.18
CA GLN A 22 11.48 -5.00 -22.02
C GLN A 22 10.12 -5.51 -22.48
N GLU A 23 9.81 -6.77 -22.15
CA GLU A 23 8.54 -7.37 -22.51
C GLU A 23 7.41 -6.70 -21.72
N LEU A 24 6.39 -6.19 -22.41
CA LEU A 24 5.22 -5.61 -21.77
C LEU A 24 4.13 -6.68 -21.60
N ILE A 25 3.74 -6.92 -20.35
CA ILE A 25 2.69 -7.87 -19.97
C ILE A 25 1.51 -7.09 -19.39
N TYR A 26 0.30 -7.38 -19.88
CA TYR A 26 -0.95 -6.76 -19.42
C TYR A 26 -1.80 -7.81 -18.71
N LEU A 27 -2.12 -7.58 -17.44
CA LEU A 27 -2.88 -8.50 -16.60
C LEU A 27 -4.20 -7.87 -16.15
N ASP A 28 -5.28 -8.65 -16.19
CA ASP A 28 -6.57 -8.28 -15.60
C ASP A 28 -6.56 -8.37 -14.05
N GLU A 29 -7.70 -8.08 -13.43
CA GLU A 29 -7.92 -8.21 -11.98
C GLU A 29 -7.68 -9.63 -11.42
N ASN A 30 -7.80 -10.64 -12.26
CA ASN A 30 -7.66 -12.06 -11.93
C ASN A 30 -6.25 -12.59 -12.21
N ASN A 31 -5.33 -11.75 -12.68
CA ASN A 31 -3.97 -12.11 -13.14
C ASN A 31 -3.95 -12.92 -14.44
N ILE A 32 -4.99 -12.83 -15.25
CA ILE A 32 -5.03 -13.41 -16.59
C ILE A 32 -4.40 -12.40 -17.54
N GLN A 33 -3.47 -12.88 -18.37
CA GLN A 33 -2.89 -12.04 -19.41
C GLN A 33 -3.91 -11.72 -20.49
N ILE A 34 -4.07 -10.44 -20.80
CA ILE A 34 -5.03 -9.97 -21.80
C ILE A 34 -4.31 -9.14 -22.88
N PRO A 35 -4.90 -9.03 -24.09
CA PRO A 35 -4.38 -8.15 -25.14
C PRO A 35 -4.33 -6.68 -24.69
N LYS A 36 -3.38 -5.90 -25.24
CA LYS A 36 -3.18 -4.49 -24.91
C LYS A 36 -4.43 -3.65 -25.17
N ASP A 37 -5.08 -3.86 -26.31
CA ASP A 37 -6.31 -3.16 -26.71
C ASP A 37 -7.44 -3.41 -25.73
N VAL A 38 -7.64 -4.66 -25.30
CA VAL A 38 -8.61 -5.01 -24.26
C VAL A 38 -8.24 -4.35 -22.92
N PHE A 39 -6.96 -4.37 -22.55
CA PHE A 39 -6.47 -3.71 -21.34
C PHE A 39 -6.72 -2.20 -21.36
N ASP A 40 -6.38 -1.53 -22.46
CA ASP A 40 -6.51 -0.07 -22.61
C ASP A 40 -7.99 0.35 -22.45
N VAL A 41 -8.94 -0.45 -22.97
CA VAL A 41 -10.39 -0.22 -22.76
C VAL A 41 -10.77 -0.43 -21.29
N LEU A 42 -10.45 -1.59 -20.72
CA LEU A 42 -10.88 -1.95 -19.36
C LEU A 42 -10.20 -1.10 -18.27
N SER A 43 -8.99 -0.61 -18.52
CA SER A 43 -8.22 0.18 -17.56
C SER A 43 -8.73 1.60 -17.37
N ASN A 44 -9.56 2.10 -18.30
CA ASN A 44 -10.23 3.39 -18.17
C ASN A 44 -11.46 3.35 -17.24
N ASN A 45 -11.85 2.18 -16.73
CA ASN A 45 -12.94 2.04 -15.79
C ASN A 45 -12.63 2.76 -14.46
N ARG A 46 -13.56 3.59 -13.98
CA ARG A 46 -13.36 4.46 -12.81
C ARG A 46 -13.22 3.71 -11.48
N PHE A 47 -13.61 2.44 -11.43
CA PHE A 47 -13.55 1.57 -10.25
C PHE A 47 -12.26 0.74 -10.20
N LYS A 48 -11.34 0.94 -11.15
CA LYS A 48 -10.05 0.24 -11.24
C LYS A 48 -8.88 1.23 -11.20
N THR A 49 -7.70 0.73 -10.81
CA THR A 49 -6.41 1.40 -10.99
C THR A 49 -5.47 0.48 -11.74
N VAL A 50 -4.49 1.06 -12.44
CA VAL A 50 -3.38 0.30 -13.01
C VAL A 50 -2.17 0.41 -12.11
N LEU A 51 -1.53 -0.73 -11.85
CA LEU A 51 -0.24 -0.82 -11.19
C LEU A 51 0.81 -1.26 -12.18
N THR A 52 1.98 -0.67 -12.10
CA THR A 52 3.12 -0.98 -12.97
C THR A 52 4.26 -1.57 -12.14
N TYR A 53 4.72 -2.75 -12.56
CA TYR A 53 5.86 -3.45 -11.99
C TYR A 53 6.95 -3.54 -13.04
N ASN A 54 8.08 -2.91 -12.76
CA ASN A 54 9.25 -3.00 -13.62
C ASN A 54 10.23 -4.01 -13.02
N THR A 55 10.58 -5.02 -13.80
CA THR A 55 11.71 -5.90 -13.55
C THR A 55 12.83 -5.55 -14.54
N GLU A 56 13.95 -6.27 -14.50
CA GLU A 56 15.06 -6.05 -15.44
C GLU A 56 14.62 -6.28 -16.89
N ASN A 57 13.78 -7.30 -17.11
CA ASN A 57 13.43 -7.76 -18.46
C ASN A 57 11.96 -7.50 -18.84
N GLN A 58 11.11 -7.13 -17.89
CA GLN A 58 9.66 -7.05 -18.12
C GLN A 58 9.06 -5.82 -17.45
N THR A 59 8.04 -5.26 -18.09
CA THR A 59 7.13 -4.28 -17.49
C THR A 59 5.74 -4.91 -17.41
N ILE A 60 5.26 -5.17 -16.21
CA ILE A 60 3.93 -5.74 -15.99
C ILE A 60 2.97 -4.61 -15.61
N LYS A 61 1.94 -4.39 -16.42
CA LYS A 61 0.80 -3.53 -16.11
C LYS A 61 -0.36 -4.40 -15.65
N LYS A 62 -0.87 -4.14 -14.45
CA LYS A 62 -1.94 -4.91 -13.84
C LYS A 62 -3.12 -4.03 -13.44
N MET A 63 -4.33 -4.43 -13.81
CA MET A 63 -5.56 -3.83 -13.30
C MET A 63 -5.86 -4.33 -11.88
N VAL A 64 -6.25 -3.42 -11.01
CA VAL A 64 -6.65 -3.72 -9.63
C VAL A 64 -7.91 -2.93 -9.29
N PRO A 65 -9.01 -3.60 -8.88
CA PRO A 65 -10.22 -2.89 -8.47
C PRO A 65 -9.99 -2.11 -7.17
N TYR A 66 -10.80 -1.09 -6.92
CA TYR A 66 -10.71 -0.32 -5.66
C TYR A 66 -11.15 -1.14 -4.46
N LEU A 67 -12.17 -1.99 -4.65
CA LEU A 67 -12.68 -2.92 -3.66
C LEU A 67 -12.51 -4.36 -4.17
N LYS A 68 -12.16 -5.27 -3.27
CA LYS A 68 -12.20 -6.71 -3.55
C LYS A 68 -12.85 -7.44 -2.39
N PHE A 69 -14.01 -8.03 -2.65
CA PHE A 69 -14.73 -8.85 -1.69
C PHE A 69 -14.18 -10.27 -1.63
N GLY A 70 -14.24 -10.87 -0.45
CA GLY A 70 -13.87 -12.25 -0.22
C GLY A 70 -14.46 -12.79 1.08
N LYS A 71 -14.17 -14.06 1.39
CA LYS A 71 -14.59 -14.71 2.62
C LYS A 71 -13.50 -15.64 3.11
N LEU A 72 -13.15 -15.53 4.39
CA LEU A 72 -12.23 -16.44 5.05
C LEU A 72 -12.95 -17.75 5.39
N SER A 73 -12.20 -18.85 5.43
CA SER A 73 -12.66 -20.05 6.14
C SER A 73 -12.70 -19.77 7.64
N SER A 74 -13.51 -20.54 8.38
CA SER A 74 -13.61 -20.40 9.84
C SER A 74 -12.25 -20.54 10.54
N GLU A 75 -11.40 -21.44 10.05
CA GLU A 75 -10.04 -21.63 10.57
C GLU A 75 -9.16 -20.38 10.36
N LYS A 76 -9.15 -19.83 9.14
CA LYS A 76 -8.39 -18.61 8.83
C LYS A 76 -8.89 -17.41 9.61
N LEU A 77 -10.20 -17.29 9.78
CA LEU A 77 -10.80 -16.24 10.60
C LEU A 77 -10.33 -16.35 12.06
N ALA A 78 -10.31 -17.55 12.63
CA ALA A 78 -9.81 -17.78 13.98
C ALA A 78 -8.33 -17.41 14.12
N GLN A 79 -7.49 -17.77 13.13
CA GLN A 79 -6.07 -17.39 13.11
C GLN A 79 -5.88 -15.87 13.06
N VAL A 80 -6.60 -15.18 12.18
CA VAL A 80 -6.56 -13.72 12.06
C VAL A 80 -6.98 -13.06 13.39
N LYS A 81 -8.09 -13.51 13.98
CA LYS A 81 -8.57 -12.98 15.27
C LYS A 81 -7.60 -13.26 16.42
N SER A 82 -6.94 -14.41 16.42
CA SER A 82 -5.91 -14.73 17.42
C SER A 82 -4.75 -13.75 17.33
N ILE A 83 -4.29 -13.39 16.13
CA ILE A 83 -3.20 -12.42 15.93
C ILE A 83 -3.64 -11.03 16.37
N LEU A 84 -4.85 -10.62 15.98
CA LEU A 84 -5.41 -9.32 16.37
C LEU A 84 -5.50 -9.14 17.89
N ASN A 85 -5.67 -10.23 18.65
CA ASN A 85 -5.78 -10.21 20.11
C ASN A 85 -4.48 -10.53 20.86
N HIS A 86 -3.41 -10.99 20.17
CA HIS A 86 -2.21 -11.49 20.84
C HIS A 86 -1.38 -10.36 21.49
N ASP A 87 -1.17 -9.27 20.77
CA ASP A 87 -0.30 -8.14 21.18
C ASP A 87 -1.06 -6.80 21.29
N SER A 88 -2.38 -6.84 21.11
CA SER A 88 -3.20 -5.63 21.12
C SER A 88 -3.48 -5.15 22.54
N ILE A 89 -3.25 -3.86 22.78
CA ILE A 89 -3.77 -3.17 23.99
C ILE A 89 -5.31 -3.12 23.97
N THR A 90 -5.93 -3.27 22.79
CA THR A 90 -7.39 -3.29 22.60
C THR A 90 -7.88 -4.66 22.15
N TYR A 91 -8.76 -5.27 22.95
CA TYR A 91 -9.51 -6.48 22.59
C TYR A 91 -10.35 -6.26 21.33
N PHE A 92 -10.26 -7.18 20.38
CA PHE A 92 -11.12 -7.25 19.20
C PHE A 92 -12.35 -8.10 19.52
N ASP A 93 -13.51 -7.47 19.53
CA ASP A 93 -14.78 -8.12 19.80
C ASP A 93 -15.16 -9.03 18.63
N ASN A 94 -15.54 -10.26 18.96
CA ASN A 94 -15.95 -11.24 17.97
C ASN A 94 -17.18 -10.83 17.17
N ASN A 95 -18.00 -9.91 17.69
CA ASN A 95 -19.25 -9.44 17.11
C ASN A 95 -19.11 -8.10 16.37
N ARG A 96 -17.93 -7.46 16.42
CA ARG A 96 -17.65 -6.20 15.71
C ARG A 96 -16.87 -6.48 14.44
N ALA A 97 -16.99 -5.58 13.47
CA ALA A 97 -16.10 -5.62 12.31
C ALA A 97 -14.68 -5.20 12.72
N ALA A 98 -13.67 -5.63 11.99
CA ALA A 98 -12.28 -5.22 12.19
C ALA A 98 -11.76 -4.51 10.94
N LEU A 99 -11.32 -3.26 11.08
CA LEU A 99 -10.54 -2.55 10.08
C LEU A 99 -9.05 -2.72 10.39
N ILE A 100 -8.33 -3.31 9.45
CA ILE A 100 -6.89 -3.49 9.51
C ILE A 100 -6.24 -2.63 8.44
N ILE A 101 -5.39 -1.68 8.84
CA ILE A 101 -4.53 -0.94 7.92
C ILE A 101 -3.14 -1.58 7.93
N TYR A 102 -2.63 -1.94 6.76
CA TYR A 102 -1.32 -2.59 6.63
C TYR A 102 -0.35 -1.68 5.89
N ARG A 103 0.78 -1.35 6.53
CA ARG A 103 1.81 -0.50 5.92
C ARG A 103 3.12 -1.22 5.73
N GLN A 104 3.59 -1.19 4.49
CA GLN A 104 5.00 -1.41 4.17
C GLN A 104 5.71 -0.05 4.17
N LYS A 105 6.76 0.12 4.98
CA LYS A 105 7.51 1.38 4.99
C LYS A 105 8.12 1.66 3.61
N SER A 106 7.93 2.88 3.10
CA SER A 106 8.89 3.47 2.17
C SER A 106 10.07 4.00 2.98
N LYS A 107 11.26 3.43 2.76
CA LYS A 107 12.58 3.92 3.20
C LYS A 107 12.72 4.16 4.71
N SER A 108 13.36 3.20 5.38
CA SER A 108 13.91 3.37 6.72
C SER A 108 14.75 4.65 6.79
N VAL A 109 14.47 5.54 7.75
CA VAL A 109 15.46 6.55 8.14
C VAL A 109 16.58 5.79 8.82
N LYS A 110 17.64 5.47 8.06
CA LYS A 110 18.86 4.93 8.66
C LYS A 110 19.44 6.04 9.57
N PRO A 111 19.74 5.76 10.85
CA PRO A 111 20.60 6.64 11.63
C PRO A 111 21.89 6.87 10.85
N ILE A 112 22.36 8.12 10.74
CA ILE A 112 23.66 8.44 10.13
C ILE A 112 24.73 7.69 10.93
N ASP A 113 25.52 6.87 10.26
CA ASP A 113 26.60 6.13 10.91
C ASP A 113 27.66 7.13 11.44
N SER A 114 28.33 6.76 12.53
CA SER A 114 29.36 7.57 13.17
C SER A 114 30.53 7.90 12.24
N SER A 115 30.80 7.05 11.25
CA SER A 115 31.76 7.25 10.15
C SER A 115 31.34 8.37 9.20
N ASP A 116 30.06 8.43 8.82
CA ASP A 116 29.50 9.47 7.96
C ASP A 116 29.56 10.85 8.65
N LYS A 117 29.31 10.91 9.97
CA LYS A 117 29.40 12.17 10.76
C LYS A 117 30.76 12.86 10.67
N LYS A 118 31.85 12.09 10.54
CA LYS A 118 33.20 12.65 10.37
C LYS A 118 33.37 13.29 8.99
N GLN A 119 32.81 12.69 7.94
CA GLN A 119 32.91 13.18 6.57
C GLN A 119 32.09 14.46 6.34
N TYR A 120 30.94 14.61 7.04
CA TYR A 120 30.11 15.83 6.97
C TYR A 120 30.73 17.03 7.69
N LYS A 121 31.47 16.84 8.79
CA LYS A 121 32.10 17.95 9.52
C LYS A 121 33.22 18.64 8.73
N THR A 122 33.90 17.92 7.85
CA THR A 122 35.09 18.44 7.15
C THR A 122 34.76 19.31 5.95
N ASN A 123 33.55 19.22 5.38
CA ASN A 123 33.17 19.88 4.11
C ASN A 123 32.17 21.05 4.25
N ASN A 124 32.26 21.82 5.35
CA ASN A 124 31.32 22.90 5.68
C ASN A 124 31.25 24.09 4.68
N LYS A 125 32.15 24.17 3.67
CA LYS A 125 32.15 25.30 2.71
C LYS A 125 31.46 25.03 1.37
N LYS A 126 31.04 23.78 1.05
CA LYS A 126 30.37 23.44 -0.22
C LYS A 126 28.87 23.08 -0.10
N ILE A 127 28.25 23.26 1.07
CA ILE A 127 26.90 22.74 1.34
C ILE A 127 25.77 23.60 0.75
N LYS A 128 26.01 24.87 0.38
CA LYS A 128 24.97 25.68 -0.28
C LYS A 128 24.63 25.22 -1.70
N SER A 129 25.50 24.47 -2.38
CA SER A 129 25.28 24.02 -3.77
C SER A 129 24.93 22.52 -3.90
N LEU A 130 24.89 21.77 -2.81
CA LEU A 130 24.66 20.32 -2.80
C LEU A 130 23.26 19.90 -2.32
N ILE A 131 22.33 20.85 -2.14
CA ILE A 131 20.90 20.53 -2.13
C ILE A 131 20.46 20.23 -3.58
N LYS A 132 21.12 19.26 -4.23
CA LYS A 132 20.47 18.48 -5.28
C LYS A 132 19.72 17.39 -4.54
N PHE A 133 18.39 17.45 -4.64
CA PHE A 133 17.47 16.43 -4.18
C PHE A 133 17.82 15.10 -4.85
N ASP A 134 18.74 14.35 -4.25
CA ASP A 134 18.90 12.95 -4.59
C ASP A 134 17.65 12.24 -4.07
N LYS A 135 16.82 11.74 -4.99
CA LYS A 135 15.47 11.20 -4.72
C LYS A 135 15.49 9.99 -3.76
N ASN A 136 16.66 9.50 -3.36
CA ASN A 136 16.81 8.22 -2.66
C ASN A 136 17.44 8.26 -1.27
N SER A 137 17.96 9.39 -0.78
CA SER A 137 18.44 9.48 0.61
C SER A 137 18.33 10.90 1.15
N TYR A 138 17.62 11.04 2.26
CA TYR A 138 17.51 12.30 2.97
C TYR A 138 18.75 12.50 3.85
N VAL A 139 19.78 13.13 3.30
CA VAL A 139 20.93 13.59 4.07
C VAL A 139 20.61 14.97 4.65
N PHE A 140 20.46 15.05 5.97
CA PHE A 140 20.17 16.31 6.65
C PHE A 140 21.24 16.62 7.71
N THR A 141 21.70 17.87 7.75
CA THR A 141 22.94 18.30 8.43
C THR A 141 22.80 18.72 9.90
N ASN A 142 21.60 18.68 10.49
CA ASN A 142 21.40 19.02 11.92
C ASN A 142 20.48 18.02 12.63
N GLU A 143 21.10 16.97 13.16
CA GLU A 143 20.45 15.81 13.80
C GLU A 143 19.41 16.19 14.86
N ASN A 144 19.65 17.23 15.67
CA ASN A 144 18.76 17.61 16.76
C ASN A 144 17.50 18.36 16.28
N LEU A 145 17.64 19.26 15.30
CA LEU A 145 16.48 19.95 14.71
C LEU A 145 15.62 19.00 13.88
N ILE A 146 16.23 18.01 13.22
CA ILE A 146 15.50 16.96 12.48
C ILE A 146 14.76 16.06 13.45
N LYS A 147 15.43 15.56 14.49
CA LYS A 147 14.79 14.73 15.53
C LYS A 147 13.59 15.45 16.13
N LYS A 148 13.71 16.75 16.43
CA LYS A 148 12.59 17.55 16.95
C LYS A 148 11.45 17.75 15.95
N LYS A 149 11.75 18.15 14.70
CA LYS A 149 10.72 18.33 13.65
C LYS A 149 10.04 17.01 13.27
N TYR A 150 10.81 15.94 13.20
CA TYR A 150 10.32 14.59 12.89
C TYR A 150 9.50 14.02 14.05
N ALA A 151 9.98 14.13 15.29
CA ALA A 151 9.21 13.77 16.48
C ALA A 151 7.89 14.55 16.57
N ASN A 152 7.89 15.86 16.30
CA ASN A 152 6.66 16.65 16.26
C ASN A 152 5.69 16.19 15.16
N ARG A 153 6.18 15.81 13.98
CA ARG A 153 5.33 15.27 12.91
C ARG A 153 4.75 13.92 13.31
N ILE A 154 5.55 13.03 13.90
CA ILE A 154 5.09 11.71 14.35
C ILE A 154 4.09 11.85 15.50
N SER A 155 4.35 12.71 16.48
CA SER A 155 3.43 12.97 17.59
C SER A 155 2.10 13.51 17.09
N LYS A 156 2.09 14.54 16.23
CA LYS A 156 0.83 15.04 15.63
C LYS A 156 0.08 13.97 14.85
N TYR A 157 0.82 13.14 14.12
CA TYR A 157 0.26 12.04 13.36
C TYR A 157 -0.38 10.99 14.28
N ALA A 158 0.33 10.59 15.34
CA ALA A 158 -0.15 9.67 16.34
C ALA A 158 -1.41 10.19 17.03
N ASP A 159 -1.41 11.44 17.48
CA ASP A 159 -2.57 12.08 18.13
C ASP A 159 -3.79 12.10 17.20
N LYS A 160 -3.59 12.47 15.93
CA LYS A 160 -4.65 12.46 14.92
C LYS A 160 -5.22 11.06 14.73
N SER A 161 -4.35 10.06 14.65
CA SER A 161 -4.75 8.69 14.39
C SER A 161 -5.46 8.05 15.59
N VAL A 162 -5.03 8.34 16.82
CA VAL A 162 -5.71 7.93 18.05
C VAL A 162 -7.12 8.53 18.11
N LYS A 163 -7.26 9.84 17.90
CA LYS A 163 -8.58 10.49 17.83
C LYS A 163 -9.47 9.90 16.74
N CYS A 164 -8.87 9.56 15.60
CA CYS A 164 -9.59 8.93 14.49
C CYS A 164 -10.07 7.52 14.86
N LYS A 165 -9.22 6.71 15.50
CA LYS A 165 -9.58 5.38 16.04
C LYS A 165 -10.73 5.48 17.05
N GLU A 166 -10.62 6.39 18.01
CA GLU A 166 -11.63 6.61 19.04
C GLU A 166 -12.97 7.02 18.41
N ARG A 167 -12.95 7.99 17.49
CA ARG A 167 -14.15 8.41 16.75
C ARG A 167 -14.78 7.26 15.96
N LEU A 168 -13.98 6.45 15.26
CA LEU A 168 -14.50 5.30 14.51
C LEU A 168 -15.13 4.25 15.43
N ALA A 169 -14.49 3.96 16.57
CA ALA A 169 -14.99 2.97 17.52
C ALA A 169 -16.29 3.41 18.22
N THR A 170 -16.52 4.72 18.36
CA THR A 170 -17.77 5.27 18.92
C THR A 170 -18.87 5.44 17.88
N GLU A 171 -18.55 5.84 16.65
CA GLU A 171 -19.55 6.03 15.58
C GLU A 171 -20.01 4.71 14.96
N LEU A 172 -19.19 3.65 15.00
CA LEU A 172 -19.43 2.40 14.28
C LEU A 172 -19.10 1.16 15.14
N PRO A 173 -19.76 0.01 14.89
CA PRO A 173 -19.42 -1.28 15.50
C PRO A 173 -18.14 -1.86 14.87
N LEU A 174 -17.04 -1.14 15.04
CA LEU A 174 -15.76 -1.37 14.37
C LEU A 174 -14.60 -1.34 15.37
N ASP A 175 -13.71 -2.31 15.25
CA ASP A 175 -12.41 -2.35 15.90
C ASP A 175 -11.32 -2.02 14.88
N PHE A 176 -10.20 -1.48 15.34
CA PHE A 176 -9.18 -0.89 14.47
C PHE A 176 -7.78 -1.36 14.83
N ALA A 177 -7.07 -1.93 13.85
CA ALA A 177 -5.67 -2.34 13.95
C ALA A 177 -4.82 -1.68 12.87
N MET A 178 -3.57 -1.40 13.21
CA MET A 178 -2.54 -1.03 12.23
C MET A 178 -1.35 -1.97 12.33
N PHE A 179 -0.93 -2.53 11.20
CA PHE A 179 0.21 -3.46 11.12
C PHE A 179 1.36 -2.88 10.30
N ASN A 180 2.58 -3.23 10.72
CA ASN A 180 3.80 -2.89 9.99
C ASN A 180 4.73 -4.11 9.86
N LYS A 181 5.22 -4.35 8.64
CA LYS A 181 6.15 -5.43 8.31
C LYS A 181 7.51 -5.31 9.03
N ASN A 182 8.03 -4.08 9.20
CA ASN A 182 9.40 -3.82 9.68
C ASN A 182 9.39 -3.01 10.98
N SER A 183 9.03 -3.67 12.07
CA SER A 183 8.92 -3.05 13.38
C SER A 183 10.27 -2.77 14.07
N GLY A 184 11.41 -3.11 13.46
CA GLY A 184 12.71 -3.18 14.14
C GLY A 184 13.39 -1.85 14.54
N GLY A 185 12.84 -0.67 14.24
CA GLY A 185 13.59 0.59 14.50
C GLY A 185 12.80 1.88 14.77
N GLU A 186 11.47 1.89 14.69
CA GLU A 186 10.67 3.12 14.90
C GLU A 186 9.64 3.01 16.03
N HIS A 187 9.67 1.92 16.80
CA HIS A 187 8.84 1.76 18.01
C HIS A 187 9.02 2.90 19.02
N TYR A 188 10.12 3.66 18.92
CA TYR A 188 10.44 4.76 19.82
C TYR A 188 9.55 6.00 19.65
N PHE A 189 8.80 6.15 18.55
CA PHE A 189 8.10 7.41 18.26
C PHE A 189 6.58 7.32 18.18
N TYR A 190 6.01 6.12 18.10
CA TYR A 190 4.55 5.95 18.13
C TYR A 190 4.09 5.58 19.55
N PRO A 191 2.86 5.96 19.94
CA PRO A 191 2.28 5.47 21.18
C PRO A 191 2.35 3.94 21.22
N LYS A 192 2.72 3.41 22.37
CA LYS A 192 2.75 1.96 22.60
C LYS A 192 1.38 1.36 22.22
N GLY A 193 1.38 0.28 21.45
CA GLY A 193 0.16 -0.40 20.98
C GLY A 193 -0.55 0.23 19.78
N PHE A 194 0.01 1.31 19.21
CA PHE A 194 -0.53 1.91 17.98
C PHE A 194 -0.22 1.05 16.74
N TRP A 195 1.01 0.54 16.64
CA TRP A 195 1.40 -0.43 15.61
C TRP A 195 1.53 -1.82 16.22
N GLN A 196 0.87 -2.78 15.57
CA GLN A 196 1.05 -4.20 15.84
C GLN A 196 2.06 -4.78 14.85
N LYS A 197 2.80 -5.78 15.30
CA LYS A 197 3.70 -6.53 14.43
C LYS A 197 2.94 -7.76 13.92
N ASP A 198 3.03 -8.02 12.63
CA ASP A 198 2.51 -9.26 12.04
C ASP A 198 3.56 -10.36 12.25
N HIS A 199 3.61 -10.92 13.46
CA HIS A 199 4.67 -11.84 13.89
C HIS A 199 4.73 -13.12 13.05
N THR A 200 3.59 -13.58 12.54
CA THR A 200 3.46 -14.80 11.74
C THR A 200 3.42 -14.53 10.24
N GLY A 201 3.22 -13.28 9.82
CA GLY A 201 3.03 -12.91 8.42
C GLY A 201 1.67 -13.34 7.85
N ILE A 202 0.73 -13.79 8.69
CA ILE A 202 -0.57 -14.30 8.25
C ILE A 202 -1.45 -13.15 7.71
N ILE A 203 -1.44 -11.98 8.37
CA ILE A 203 -2.21 -10.82 7.89
C ILE A 203 -1.71 -10.40 6.51
N GLU A 204 -0.39 -10.30 6.34
CA GLU A 204 0.25 -10.06 5.04
C GLU A 204 -0.18 -11.11 4.01
N LYS A 205 -0.03 -12.39 4.33
CA LYS A 205 -0.27 -13.48 3.38
C LYS A 205 -1.72 -13.57 2.92
N GLU A 206 -2.69 -13.36 3.81
CA GLU A 206 -4.11 -13.50 3.50
C GLU A 206 -4.66 -12.31 2.72
N PHE A 207 -4.26 -11.09 3.07
CA PHE A 207 -4.90 -9.88 2.53
C PHE A 207 -3.98 -9.04 1.65
N PHE A 208 -2.68 -9.04 1.95
CA PHE A 208 -1.74 -8.08 1.39
C PHE A 208 -0.57 -8.74 0.66
N LYS A 209 -0.66 -10.01 0.25
CA LYS A 209 0.41 -10.79 -0.40
C LYS A 209 1.10 -10.03 -1.53
N TYR A 210 0.35 -9.21 -2.25
CA TYR A 210 0.85 -8.22 -3.19
C TYR A 210 0.69 -6.83 -2.60
N LEU A 211 1.63 -6.46 -1.72
CA LEU A 211 1.62 -5.31 -0.80
C LEU A 211 1.46 -3.92 -1.44
N ARG A 212 1.27 -3.84 -2.76
CA ARG A 212 0.99 -2.62 -3.52
C ARG A 212 -0.46 -2.52 -4.02
N HIS A 213 -1.27 -3.56 -3.82
CA HIS A 213 -2.63 -3.62 -4.35
C HIS A 213 -3.68 -3.07 -3.40
N TYR A 214 -3.49 -3.26 -2.10
CA TYR A 214 -4.48 -2.90 -1.08
C TYR A 214 -3.75 -2.38 0.15
N TYR A 215 -4.27 -1.33 0.78
CA TYR A 215 -3.68 -0.70 1.97
C TYR A 215 -4.46 -1.04 3.25
N ALA A 216 -5.71 -1.48 3.11
CA ALA A 216 -6.55 -1.86 4.24
C ALA A 216 -7.46 -3.04 3.91
N VAL A 217 -7.93 -3.72 4.95
CA VAL A 217 -8.98 -4.73 4.88
C VAL A 217 -10.01 -4.45 5.98
N LEU A 218 -11.29 -4.53 5.63
CA LEU A 218 -12.39 -4.56 6.58
C LEU A 218 -12.93 -5.99 6.64
N ILE A 219 -12.99 -6.57 7.84
CA ILE A 219 -13.38 -7.97 8.09
C ILE A 219 -14.62 -7.97 8.98
N LYS A 220 -15.65 -8.73 8.60
CA LYS A 220 -16.88 -8.92 9.38
C LYS A 220 -16.73 -10.08 10.37
N PRO A 221 -17.59 -10.12 11.42
CA PRO A 221 -17.67 -11.24 12.37
C PRO A 221 -17.79 -12.62 11.73
N ASN A 222 -18.49 -12.70 10.60
CA ASN A 222 -18.74 -13.93 9.84
C ASN A 222 -17.60 -14.33 8.87
N GLY A 223 -16.51 -13.57 8.84
CA GLY A 223 -15.35 -13.81 7.98
C GLY A 223 -15.45 -13.25 6.56
N GLU A 224 -16.55 -12.60 6.18
CA GLU A 224 -16.58 -11.79 4.96
C GLU A 224 -15.57 -10.64 5.10
N PHE A 225 -14.81 -10.37 4.04
CA PHE A 225 -13.86 -9.25 4.03
C PHE A 225 -13.93 -8.45 2.73
N VAL A 226 -13.57 -7.17 2.82
CA VAL A 226 -13.36 -6.30 1.67
C VAL A 226 -12.00 -5.65 1.77
N LEU A 227 -11.19 -5.82 0.73
CA LEU A 227 -9.90 -5.16 0.57
C LEU A 227 -10.09 -3.78 -0.04
N LEU A 228 -9.39 -2.78 0.49
CA LEU A 228 -9.43 -1.39 0.05
C LEU A 228 -8.10 -1.01 -0.59
N ASN A 229 -8.13 -0.65 -1.86
CA ASN A 229 -6.98 -0.13 -2.61
C ASN A 229 -6.90 1.38 -2.52
N ARG A 230 -8.05 2.05 -2.38
CA ARG A 230 -8.14 3.49 -2.21
C ARG A 230 -9.10 3.87 -1.08
N PRO A 231 -8.90 5.06 -0.48
CA PRO A 231 -9.91 5.67 0.38
C PRO A 231 -11.26 5.78 -0.35
N ILE A 232 -12.34 5.61 0.40
CA ILE A 232 -13.71 5.65 -0.11
C ILE A 232 -14.52 6.69 0.65
N ASN A 233 -15.66 7.08 0.09
CA ASN A 233 -16.59 7.98 0.77
C ASN A 233 -17.02 7.40 2.14
N LYS A 234 -17.15 8.28 3.15
CA LYS A 234 -17.66 7.96 4.49
C LYS A 234 -18.99 7.18 4.42
N ASP A 235 -19.91 7.55 3.54
CA ASP A 235 -21.22 6.89 3.46
C ASP A 235 -21.09 5.45 2.96
N ILE A 236 -20.23 5.20 1.97
CA ILE A 236 -19.92 3.85 1.47
C ILE A 236 -19.22 3.05 2.57
N PHE A 237 -18.24 3.65 3.26
CA PHE A 237 -17.55 2.98 4.36
C PHE A 237 -18.50 2.60 5.51
N ASN A 238 -19.35 3.54 5.93
CA ASN A 238 -20.35 3.30 6.97
C ASN A 238 -21.31 2.19 6.55
N THR A 239 -21.75 2.19 5.30
CA THR A 239 -22.61 1.13 4.74
C THR A 239 -21.90 -0.22 4.76
N LEU A 240 -20.64 -0.29 4.36
CA LEU A 240 -19.84 -1.53 4.44
C LEU A 240 -19.74 -2.00 5.90
N VAL A 241 -19.48 -1.11 6.86
CA VAL A 241 -19.33 -1.49 8.28
C VAL A 241 -20.64 -1.90 8.94
N THR A 242 -21.77 -1.30 8.57
CA THR A 242 -23.07 -1.53 9.23
C THR A 242 -23.92 -2.61 8.58
N SER A 243 -23.74 -2.87 7.28
CA SER A 243 -24.51 -3.92 6.58
C SER A 243 -24.27 -5.30 7.17
N THR A 244 -25.32 -6.08 7.37
CA THR A 244 -25.22 -7.42 7.98
C THR A 244 -24.54 -8.43 7.05
N THR A 245 -24.79 -8.32 5.74
CA THR A 245 -24.14 -9.12 4.70
C THR A 245 -23.76 -8.23 3.53
N TRP A 246 -22.78 -8.66 2.74
CA TRP A 246 -22.32 -7.91 1.56
C TRP A 246 -22.79 -8.50 0.24
N HIS A 247 -23.76 -9.40 0.23
CA HIS A 247 -24.20 -10.03 -1.02
C HIS A 247 -24.69 -9.00 -2.05
N ALA A 248 -25.59 -8.10 -1.64
CA ALA A 248 -26.10 -7.04 -2.51
C ALA A 248 -25.00 -6.04 -2.89
N LEU A 249 -24.19 -5.59 -1.92
CA LEU A 249 -23.10 -4.65 -2.18
C LEU A 249 -22.05 -5.22 -3.15
N LYS A 250 -21.74 -6.52 -3.02
CA LYS A 250 -20.84 -7.20 -3.94
C LYS A 250 -21.44 -7.27 -5.33
N LYS A 251 -22.73 -7.57 -5.45
CA LYS A 251 -23.42 -7.61 -6.75
C LYS A 251 -23.37 -6.24 -7.44
N ASP A 252 -23.73 -5.17 -6.72
CA ASP A 252 -23.65 -3.79 -7.24
C ASP A 252 -22.22 -3.44 -7.67
N TRP A 253 -21.21 -3.88 -6.92
CA TRP A 253 -19.81 -3.66 -7.24
C TRP A 253 -19.36 -4.43 -8.49
N ASP A 254 -19.74 -5.70 -8.61
CA ASP A 254 -19.40 -6.55 -9.75
C ASP A 254 -20.06 -5.99 -11.04
N GLU A 255 -21.30 -5.47 -10.95
CA GLU A 255 -21.98 -4.76 -12.05
C GLU A 255 -21.26 -3.46 -12.44
N ALA A 256 -20.87 -2.64 -11.46
CA ALA A 256 -20.11 -1.41 -11.69
C ALA A 256 -18.74 -1.66 -12.36
N LEU A 257 -18.07 -2.75 -12.00
CA LEU A 257 -16.79 -3.15 -12.61
C LEU A 257 -16.93 -3.57 -14.08
N LEU A 258 -18.07 -4.13 -14.48
CA LEU A 258 -18.30 -4.60 -15.85
C LEU A 258 -18.75 -3.48 -16.78
N ASN A 259 -19.66 -2.63 -16.31
CA ASN A 259 -20.33 -1.66 -17.18
C ASN A 259 -19.74 -0.24 -17.11
N ASP A 260 -18.78 0.02 -16.20
CA ASP A 260 -18.34 1.39 -15.83
C ASP A 260 -19.53 2.30 -15.42
N GLU A 261 -20.58 1.67 -14.91
CA GLU A 261 -21.82 2.32 -14.54
C GLU A 261 -21.90 2.62 -13.05
N GLU A 262 -22.59 3.70 -12.75
CA GLU A 262 -22.89 4.15 -11.40
C GLU A 262 -24.06 3.37 -10.80
N VAL A 263 -23.75 2.16 -10.32
CA VAL A 263 -24.73 1.22 -9.73
C VAL A 263 -24.75 1.34 -8.19
N GLY A 264 -25.95 1.28 -7.64
CA GLY A 264 -26.18 1.18 -6.19
C GLY A 264 -25.50 2.27 -5.37
N ILE A 265 -24.87 1.88 -4.27
CA ILE A 265 -24.18 2.80 -3.36
C ILE A 265 -22.87 3.36 -3.93
N TYR A 266 -22.40 2.85 -5.06
CA TYR A 266 -21.12 3.24 -5.69
C TYR A 266 -21.28 4.35 -6.72
N ARG A 267 -22.52 4.79 -6.98
CA ARG A 267 -22.86 5.89 -7.91
C ARG A 267 -22.03 7.14 -7.70
N ASN A 268 -21.66 7.45 -6.46
CA ASN A 268 -20.80 8.58 -6.13
C ASN A 268 -19.56 8.13 -5.37
N ILE A 269 -18.80 7.15 -5.88
CA ILE A 269 -17.47 6.81 -5.33
C ILE A 269 -16.47 7.95 -5.62
N ILE A 270 -16.71 9.11 -5.03
CA ILE A 270 -15.73 10.17 -4.95
C ILE A 270 -14.64 9.67 -4.02
N ILE A 271 -13.40 9.68 -4.51
CA ILE A 271 -12.22 9.34 -3.73
C ILE A 271 -11.98 10.46 -2.71
N ASN A 272 -12.74 10.43 -1.62
CA ASN A 272 -12.53 11.26 -0.45
C ASN A 272 -11.59 10.53 0.52
N ARG A 273 -10.79 11.28 1.27
CA ARG A 273 -9.72 10.79 2.15
C ARG A 273 -10.21 10.10 3.43
N TYR A 274 -11.18 9.18 3.35
CA TYR A 274 -11.72 8.43 4.47
C TYR A 274 -11.47 6.92 4.34
N PRO A 275 -10.95 6.23 5.36
CA PRO A 275 -10.42 6.72 6.63
C PRO A 275 -8.94 7.14 6.50
N GLU A 276 -8.49 7.68 5.36
CA GLU A 276 -7.09 8.14 5.20
C GLU A 276 -6.69 9.14 6.29
N GLU A 277 -7.65 9.85 6.90
CA GLU A 277 -7.44 10.66 8.10
C GLU A 277 -6.84 9.90 9.30
N CYS A 278 -7.12 8.60 9.41
CA CYS A 278 -6.57 7.69 10.42
C CYS A 278 -5.20 7.12 10.00
N SER A 279 -4.70 7.52 8.83
CA SER A 279 -3.51 6.97 8.18
C SER A 279 -2.53 8.06 7.81
#